data_AF-A0A355RE29-F1
#
_entry.id   AF-A0A355RE29-F1
#
_cell.length_a   1.000
_cell.length_b   1.000
_cell.length_c   1.000
_cell.angle_alpha   90.00
_cell.angle_beta   90.00
_cell.angle_gamma   90.00
#
_symmetry.space_group_name_H-M   'P 1'
#
loop_
_entity.id
_entity.type
_entity.pdbx_description
1 polymer ?
#
loop_
_entity_poly.entity_id
_entity_poly.type
_entity_poly.pdbx_seq_one_letter_code
_entity_poly.pdbx_strand_id
1 'polypeptide(L)' 'GADGIDPSLRDAAHAQLSFGKMVWPHLLARAMLCEQIYRAAAILVGTPYHRI' A
#
# COMPACT_ATOMS: atom_id res chain seq x y z
N GLY A 1 -13.23 2.45 2.06
CA GLY A 1 -13.78 3.74 1.56
C GLY A 1 -13.34 4.85 2.48
N ALA A 2 -14.12 5.93 2.62
CA ALA A 2 -13.88 6.93 3.67
C ALA A 2 -14.08 6.32 5.08
N ASP A 3 -15.01 5.37 5.21
CA ASP A 3 -15.39 4.74 6.48
C ASP A 3 -14.48 3.57 6.91
N GLY A 4 -13.34 3.40 6.23
CA GLY A 4 -12.40 2.30 6.52
C GLY A 4 -12.75 0.98 5.83
N ILE A 5 -12.40 -0.12 6.49
CA ILE A 5 -12.52 -1.52 6.04
C ILE A 5 -13.42 -2.26 7.02
N ASP A 6 -14.36 -3.05 6.50
CA ASP A 6 -15.24 -3.89 7.32
C ASP A 6 -14.41 -4.87 8.19
N PRO A 7 -14.70 -5.00 9.49
CA PRO A 7 -13.94 -5.89 10.38
C PRO A 7 -13.87 -7.34 9.89
N SER A 8 -14.95 -7.89 9.35
CA SER A 8 -14.96 -9.28 8.88
C SER A 8 -14.03 -9.50 7.69
N LEU A 9 -13.94 -8.51 6.80
CA LEU A 9 -12.98 -8.52 5.69
C LEU A 9 -11.55 -8.39 6.19
N ARG A 10 -11.32 -7.54 7.20
CA ARG A 10 -9.99 -7.36 7.80
C ARG A 10 -9.49 -8.64 8.47
N ASP A 11 -10.36 -9.37 9.17
CA ASP A 11 -10.03 -10.60 9.89
C ASP A 11 -9.81 -11.78 8.93
N ALA A 12 -10.46 -11.79 7.76
CA ALA A 12 -10.26 -12.78 6.71
C ALA A 12 -8.98 -12.57 5.87
N ALA A 13 -8.29 -11.44 6.03
CA ALA A 13 -7.13 -11.11 5.20
C ALA A 13 -5.89 -11.93 5.61
N HIS A 14 -5.25 -12.57 4.63
CA HIS A 14 -3.98 -13.29 4.85
C HIS A 14 -2.83 -12.40 5.34
N ALA A 15 -2.87 -11.11 5.00
CA ALA A 15 -1.88 -10.13 5.42
C ALA A 15 -2.51 -8.74 5.54
N GLN A 16 -1.96 -7.93 6.43
CA GLN A 16 -2.32 -6.53 6.63
C GLN A 16 -1.06 -5.67 6.48
N LEU A 17 -1.13 -4.63 5.65
CA LEU A 17 -0.04 -3.69 5.42
C LEU A 17 -0.46 -2.28 5.87
N SER A 18 0.45 -1.55 6.52
CA SER A 18 0.23 -0.17 6.94
C SER A 18 1.24 0.77 6.28
N PHE A 19 0.77 1.90 5.75
CA PHE A 19 1.60 3.01 5.27
C PHE A 19 2.08 3.95 6.40
N GLY A 20 1.89 3.56 7.67
CA GLY A 20 2.27 4.34 8.85
C GLY A 20 1.08 4.71 9.74
N LYS A 21 1.31 5.60 10.71
CA LYS A 21 0.30 6.01 11.70
C LYS A 21 -0.68 7.08 11.22
N MET A 22 -0.39 7.75 10.10
CA MET A 22 -1.23 8.83 9.56
C MET A 22 -2.49 8.27 8.91
N VAL A 23 -3.58 9.04 8.94
CA VAL A 23 -4.78 8.77 8.14
C VAL A 23 -4.55 9.32 6.73
N TRP A 24 -4.68 8.45 5.73
CA TRP A 24 -4.52 8.82 4.33
C TRP A 24 -5.90 9.00 3.68
N PRO A 25 -6.12 10.07 2.88
CA PRO A 25 -7.29 10.15 2.00
C PRO A 25 -7.35 8.92 1.10
N HIS A 26 -8.52 8.27 1.00
CA HIS A 26 -8.63 6.95 0.36
C HIS A 26 -8.18 6.94 -1.11
N LEU A 27 -8.33 8.06 -1.84
CA LEU A 27 -7.81 8.18 -3.21
C LEU A 27 -6.28 8.22 -3.25
N LEU A 28 -5.64 8.90 -2.29
CA LEU A 28 -4.19 8.97 -2.19
C LEU A 28 -3.59 7.62 -1.76
N ALA A 29 -4.24 6.93 -0.81
CA ALA A 29 -3.83 5.58 -0.38
C ALA A 29 -3.77 4.59 -1.56
N ARG A 30 -4.71 4.69 -2.51
CA ARG A 30 -4.72 3.87 -3.73
C ARG A 30 -3.53 4.17 -4.64
N ALA A 31 -3.27 5.45 -4.91
CA ALA A 31 -2.14 5.86 -5.74
C ALA A 31 -0.80 5.44 -5.10
N MET A 32 -0.69 5.61 -3.77
CA MET A 32 0.50 5.22 -3.02
C MET A 32 0.74 3.70 -3.04
N LEU A 33 -0.31 2.88 -2.93
CA LEU A 33 -0.20 1.43 -3.05
C LEU A 33 0.31 1.02 -4.44
N CYS A 34 -0.23 1.61 -5.51
CA CYS A 34 0.26 1.36 -6.86
C CYS A 34 1.75 1.74 -7.00
N GLU A 35 2.15 2.89 -6.44
CA GLU A 35 3.55 3.32 -6.43
C GLU A 35 4.44 2.32 -5.68
N GLN A 36 4.06 1.88 -4.48
CA GLN A 36 4.88 0.91 -3.73
C GLN A 36 4.98 -0.46 -4.43
N ILE A 37 3.92 -0.93 -5.10
CA ILE A 37 3.99 -2.16 -5.90
C ILE A 37 4.95 -1.97 -7.08
N TYR A 38 4.87 -0.83 -7.79
CA TYR A 38 5.79 -0.51 -8.86
C TYR A 38 7.24 -0.45 -8.34
N ARG A 39 7.48 0.23 -7.21
CA ARG A 39 8.79 0.30 -6.56
C ARG A 39 9.33 -1.09 -6.21
N ALA A 40 8.50 -1.95 -5.62
CA ALA A 40 8.90 -3.31 -5.26
C ALA A 40 9.32 -4.11 -6.50
N ALA A 41 8.52 -4.06 -7.58
CA ALA A 41 8.89 -4.69 -8.85
C ALA A 41 10.18 -4.11 -9.44
N ALA A 42 10.32 -2.78 -9.40
CA ALA A 42 11.49 -2.06 -9.90
C ALA A 42 12.78 -2.44 -9.14
N ILE A 43 12.69 -2.67 -7.82
CA ILE A 43 13.78 -3.19 -6.98
C ILE A 43 14.12 -4.64 -7.38
N LEU A 44 13.12 -5.50 -7.52
CA LEU A 44 13.31 -6.91 -7.87
C LEU A 44 13.97 -7.10 -9.25
N VAL A 45 13.68 -6.21 -10.19
CA VAL A 45 14.29 -6.20 -11.54
C VAL A 45 15.67 -5.51 -11.55
N GLY A 46 16.07 -4.84 -10.46
CA GLY A 46 17.36 -4.15 -10.36
C GLY A 46 17.42 -2.84 -11.14
N THR A 47 16.28 -2.16 -11.32
CA THR A 47 16.22 -0.86 -11.99
C THR A 47 16.66 0.28 -11.06
N PRO A 48 17.18 1.41 -11.58
CA PRO A 48 17.64 2.54 -10.77
C PRO A 48 16.50 3.41 -10.19
N TYR A 49 15.25 2.91 -10.16
CA TYR A 49 14.10 3.67 -9.70
C TYR A 49 14.18 3.97 -8.19
N HIS A 50 14.54 2.96 -7.39
CA HIS A 50 14.82 3.16 -5.99
C HIS A 50 16.23 3.73 -5.83
N ARG A 51 16.32 4.92 -5.23
CA ARG A 51 17.59 5.56 -4.90
C ARG A 51 17.87 5.27 -3.43
N ILE A 52 18.97 4.57 -3.18
CA ILE A 52 19.51 4.30 -1.84
C ILE A 52 20.44 5.45 -1.47
#